data_AF-A0A4S8M3H8-F1
#
_entry.id   AF-A0A4S8M3H8-F1
#
_cell.length_a   1.000
_cell.length_b   1.000
_cell.length_c   1.000
_cell.angle_alpha   90.00
_cell.angle_beta   90.00
_cell.angle_gamma   90.00
#
_symmetry.space_group_name_H-M   'P 1'
#
loop_
_entity.id
_entity.type
_entity.pdbx_description
1 polymer ?
#
loop_
_entity_poly.entity_id
_entity_poly.type
_entity_poly.pdbx_seq_one_letter_code
_entity_poly.pdbx_strand_id
1 'polypeptide(L)'
;LVHQVVDHHPAQRKAYVSAFEDFWIQRDDNERSREELKAAAMALLRGCEQHFRESTTRIAHITSIIPPEAASRFKKICRNLCEVEGEKEFQSLVALIQNEWPDTKAWLDWWLQKEHACMIFKSQMTMEPENRDHIPSTTNAEESMHSKIYLIA
;
A
#
# COMPACT_ATOMS: atom_id res chain seq x y z
N LEU A 1 -6.74 17.65 9.73
CA LEU A 1 -5.63 16.71 9.52
C LEU A 1 -5.52 16.47 8.02
N VAL A 2 -4.33 16.63 7.46
CA VAL A 2 -4.09 16.49 6.01
C VAL A 2 -3.80 15.02 5.72
N HIS A 3 -4.50 14.41 4.77
CA HIS A 3 -4.19 13.05 4.33
C HIS A 3 -2.88 13.03 3.53
N GLN A 4 -2.08 11.99 3.68
CA GLN A 4 -0.78 11.88 3.00
C GLN A 4 -0.71 10.60 2.17
N VAL A 5 -0.11 10.72 0.98
CA VAL A 5 0.33 9.56 0.19
C VAL A 5 1.76 9.25 0.58
N VAL A 6 2.03 8.00 0.96
CA VAL A 6 3.32 7.56 1.50
C VAL A 6 3.91 6.52 0.57
N ASP A 7 5.23 6.57 0.37
CA ASP A 7 5.95 5.45 -0.21
C ASP A 7 5.80 4.24 0.70
N HIS A 8 5.85 3.02 0.16
CA HIS A 8 5.78 1.82 1.00
C HIS A 8 7.02 1.60 1.87
N HIS A 9 7.96 2.56 1.89
CA HIS A 9 9.14 2.50 2.71
C HIS A 9 8.75 2.56 4.20
N PRO A 10 9.05 1.51 5.00
CA PRO A 10 8.59 1.44 6.39
C PRO A 10 9.00 2.64 7.26
N ALA A 11 10.09 3.32 6.93
CA ALA A 11 10.57 4.47 7.68
C ALA A 11 9.65 5.69 7.57
N GLN A 12 9.08 5.97 6.39
CA GLN A 12 8.23 7.16 6.18
C GLN A 12 6.90 6.99 6.94
N ARG A 13 6.28 5.80 6.82
CA ARG A 13 5.11 5.43 7.62
C ARG A 13 5.39 5.52 9.12
N LYS A 14 6.49 4.93 9.60
CA LYS A 14 6.84 4.95 11.03
C LYS A 14 7.07 6.38 11.54
N ALA A 15 7.73 7.22 10.76
CA ALA A 15 7.96 8.63 11.11
C ALA A 15 6.65 9.41 11.20
N TYR A 16 5.73 9.23 10.24
CA TYR A 16 4.41 9.87 10.28
C TYR A 16 3.60 9.43 11.50
N VAL A 17 3.50 8.12 11.73
CA VAL A 17 2.77 7.56 12.88
C VAL A 17 3.35 8.08 14.19
N SER A 18 4.68 8.08 14.35
CA SER A 18 5.34 8.61 15.54
C SER A 18 5.03 10.09 15.76
N ALA A 19 5.17 10.92 14.72
CA ALA A 19 4.90 12.35 14.83
C ALA A 19 3.42 12.64 15.16
N PHE A 20 2.50 11.85 14.61
CA PHE A 20 1.07 11.95 14.92
C PHE A 20 0.79 11.57 16.38
N GLU A 21 1.33 10.46 16.86
CA GLU A 21 1.21 10.03 18.26
C GLU A 21 1.76 11.11 19.21
N ASP A 22 2.96 11.61 18.95
CA ASP A 22 3.64 12.60 19.79
C ASP A 22 2.86 13.92 19.84
N PHE A 23 2.27 14.36 18.72
CA PHE A 23 1.43 15.56 18.67
C PHE A 23 0.18 15.44 19.57
N TRP A 24 -0.49 14.28 19.55
CA TRP A 24 -1.74 14.10 20.28
C TRP A 24 -1.52 13.77 21.77
N ILE A 25 -0.46 13.06 22.12
CA ILE A 25 -0.12 12.75 23.52
C ILE A 25 0.23 14.02 24.31
N GLN A 26 0.75 15.06 23.66
CA GLN A 26 1.09 16.33 24.29
C GLN A 26 -0.12 17.22 24.60
N ARG A 27 -1.34 16.80 24.22
CA ARG A 27 -2.55 17.59 24.43
C ARG A 27 -3.30 17.14 25.67
N ASP A 28 -3.64 18.09 26.53
CA ASP A 28 -4.38 17.85 27.77
C ASP A 28 -5.82 17.33 27.54
N ASP A 29 -6.37 17.50 26.33
CA ASP A 29 -7.71 17.06 25.93
C ASP A 29 -7.76 15.71 25.22
N ASN A 30 -6.62 15.01 25.11
CA ASN A 30 -6.58 13.71 24.44
C ASN A 30 -6.91 12.55 25.38
N GLU A 31 -8.05 11.89 25.14
CA GLU A 31 -8.48 10.69 25.87
C GLU A 31 -8.04 9.38 25.19
N ARG A 32 -7.47 9.46 23.98
CA ARG A 32 -7.08 8.28 23.19
C ARG A 32 -5.75 7.68 23.66
N SER A 33 -5.72 6.35 23.76
CA SER A 33 -4.51 5.54 23.91
C SER A 33 -3.56 5.67 22.73
N ARG A 34 -2.29 5.26 22.92
CA ARG A 34 -1.30 5.24 21.82
C ARG A 34 -1.74 4.29 20.70
N GLU A 35 -2.38 3.18 21.04
CA GLU A 35 -2.93 2.21 20.07
C GLU A 35 -4.04 2.84 19.21
N GLU A 36 -4.95 3.61 19.81
CA GLU A 36 -6.00 4.34 19.09
C GLU A 36 -5.42 5.47 18.22
N LEU A 37 -4.40 6.17 18.70
CA LEU A 37 -3.69 7.19 17.92
C LEU A 37 -2.95 6.57 16.73
N LYS A 38 -2.34 5.40 16.91
CA LYS A 38 -1.72 4.62 15.83
C LYS A 38 -2.74 4.22 14.78
N ALA A 39 -3.88 3.69 15.20
CA ALA A 39 -4.96 3.30 14.29
C ALA A 39 -5.49 4.52 13.52
N ALA A 40 -5.71 5.64 14.19
CA ALA A 40 -6.13 6.90 13.57
C ALA A 40 -5.09 7.42 12.58
N ALA A 41 -3.79 7.38 12.92
CA ALA A 41 -2.71 7.77 12.03
C ALA A 41 -2.71 6.90 10.76
N MET A 42 -2.81 5.58 10.91
CA MET A 42 -2.86 4.63 9.79
C MET A 42 -4.07 4.84 8.88
N ALA A 43 -5.23 5.21 9.43
CA ALA A 43 -6.44 5.54 8.65
C ALA A 43 -6.30 6.83 7.81
N LEU A 44 -5.29 7.66 8.08
CA LEU A 44 -4.99 8.87 7.30
C LEU A 44 -3.98 8.63 6.18
N LEU A 45 -3.33 7.46 6.15
CA LEU A 45 -2.29 7.14 5.17
C LEU A 45 -2.88 6.41 3.97
N ARG A 46 -2.55 6.91 2.77
CA ARG A 46 -2.73 6.18 1.52
C ARG A 46 -1.36 5.76 1.00
N GLY A 47 -1.24 4.52 0.54
CA GLY A 47 -0.03 4.02 -0.10
C GLY A 47 -0.06 4.33 -1.59
N CYS A 48 1.10 4.62 -2.18
CA CYS A 48 1.19 4.82 -3.61
C CYS A 48 1.02 3.49 -4.39
N GLU A 49 -0.08 3.32 -5.10
CA GLU A 49 -0.37 2.09 -5.88
C GLU A 49 0.67 1.82 -6.99
N GLN A 50 1.43 2.83 -7.43
CA GLN A 50 2.44 2.67 -8.49
C GLN A 50 3.55 1.72 -8.08
N HIS A 51 4.01 1.79 -6.83
CA HIS A 51 5.06 0.90 -6.36
C HIS A 51 4.62 -0.57 -6.35
N PHE A 52 3.36 -0.85 -6.01
CA PHE A 52 2.80 -2.19 -6.17
C PHE A 52 2.78 -2.60 -7.65
N ARG A 53 2.29 -1.73 -8.54
CA ARG A 53 2.24 -1.99 -10.01
C ARG A 53 3.62 -2.23 -10.62
N GLU A 54 4.62 -1.47 -10.20
CA GLU A 54 6.01 -1.66 -10.61
C GLU A 54 6.56 -2.99 -10.09
N SER A 55 6.31 -3.30 -8.83
CA SER A 55 6.72 -4.57 -8.22
C SER A 55 6.08 -5.77 -8.92
N THR A 56 4.78 -5.71 -9.22
CA THR A 56 4.07 -6.68 -10.06
C THR A 56 4.73 -6.79 -11.43
N THR A 57 5.11 -5.67 -12.05
CA THR A 57 5.77 -5.68 -13.36
C THR A 57 7.13 -6.36 -13.31
N ARG A 58 7.93 -6.11 -12.25
CA ARG A 58 9.22 -6.77 -12.04
C ARG A 58 9.05 -8.28 -11.88
N ILE A 59 8.14 -8.73 -11.01
CA ILE A 59 7.84 -10.17 -10.83
C ILE A 59 7.36 -10.81 -12.13
N ALA A 60 6.49 -10.13 -12.88
CA ALA A 60 5.98 -10.61 -14.16
C ALA A 60 7.06 -10.78 -15.25
N HIS A 61 8.23 -10.14 -15.10
CA HIS A 61 9.36 -10.31 -16.02
C HIS A 61 10.33 -11.42 -15.59
N ILE A 62 10.20 -11.94 -14.36
CA ILE A 62 11.01 -13.07 -13.90
C ILE A 62 10.39 -14.34 -14.47
N THR A 63 10.88 -14.77 -15.64
CA THR A 63 10.29 -15.87 -16.41
C THR A 63 10.34 -17.23 -15.71
N SER A 64 11.20 -17.39 -14.71
CA SER A 64 11.25 -18.58 -13.85
C SER A 64 10.11 -18.63 -12.82
N ILE A 65 9.47 -17.49 -12.52
CA ILE A 65 8.33 -17.37 -11.59
C ILE A 65 7.02 -17.26 -12.39
N ILE A 66 6.99 -16.36 -13.37
CA ILE A 66 5.83 -16.09 -14.22
C ILE A 66 6.19 -16.39 -15.67
N PRO A 67 5.61 -17.44 -16.28
CA PRO A 67 5.80 -17.71 -17.70
C PRO A 67 5.38 -16.51 -18.58
N PRO A 68 6.08 -16.21 -19.68
CA PRO A 68 5.78 -15.05 -20.53
C PRO A 68 4.32 -14.95 -20.97
N GLU A 69 3.70 -16.07 -21.32
CA GLU A 69 2.30 -16.19 -21.71
C GLU A 69 1.32 -15.89 -20.56
N ALA A 70 1.74 -16.11 -19.32
CA ALA A 70 0.96 -15.88 -18.11
C ALA A 70 1.09 -14.44 -17.59
N ALA A 71 2.13 -13.68 -18.00
CA ALA A 71 2.45 -12.36 -17.47
C ALA A 71 1.29 -11.35 -17.56
N SER A 72 0.56 -11.34 -18.69
CA SER A 72 -0.60 -10.45 -18.87
C SER A 72 -1.73 -10.78 -17.88
N ARG A 73 -1.98 -12.08 -17.67
CA ARG A 73 -3.01 -12.55 -16.74
C ARG A 73 -2.63 -12.28 -15.29
N PHE A 74 -1.39 -12.55 -14.90
CA PHE A 74 -0.86 -12.21 -13.58
C PHE A 74 -1.01 -10.71 -13.26
N LYS A 75 -0.59 -9.83 -14.18
CA LYS A 75 -0.74 -8.37 -14.04
C LYS A 75 -2.21 -7.96 -13.90
N LYS A 76 -3.13 -8.60 -14.64
CA LYS A 76 -4.58 -8.35 -14.53
C LYS A 76 -5.11 -8.73 -13.16
N ILE A 77 -4.75 -9.91 -12.63
CA ILE A 77 -5.19 -10.37 -11.31
C ILE A 77 -4.65 -9.43 -10.21
N CYS A 78 -3.37 -9.02 -10.29
CA CYS A 78 -2.80 -8.08 -9.34
C CYS A 78 -3.49 -6.70 -9.36
N ARG A 79 -3.86 -6.19 -10.53
CA ARG A 79 -4.66 -4.95 -10.63
C ARG A 79 -6.03 -5.12 -9.97
N ASN A 80 -6.71 -6.22 -10.24
CA ASN A 80 -8.00 -6.51 -9.59
C ASN A 80 -7.85 -6.58 -8.06
N LEU A 81 -6.74 -7.13 -7.56
CA LEU A 81 -6.44 -7.19 -6.13
C LEU A 81 -6.43 -5.80 -5.47
N CYS A 82 -6.03 -4.75 -6.19
CA CYS A 82 -6.10 -3.36 -5.71
C CYS A 82 -7.51 -2.76 -5.75
N GLU A 83 -8.38 -3.24 -6.64
CA GLU A 83 -9.64 -2.60 -6.98
C GLU A 83 -10.86 -3.20 -6.28
N VAL A 84 -10.78 -4.46 -5.86
CA VAL A 84 -11.88 -5.15 -5.18
C VAL A 84 -12.17 -4.52 -3.81
N GLU A 85 -13.45 -4.37 -3.50
CA GLU A 85 -13.90 -3.82 -2.21
C GLU A 85 -14.23 -4.92 -1.20
N GLY A 86 -14.60 -6.12 -1.68
CA GLY A 86 -15.01 -7.22 -0.82
C GLY A 86 -13.83 -8.07 -0.33
N GLU A 87 -13.74 -8.28 0.98
CA GLU A 87 -12.73 -9.15 1.62
C GLU A 87 -12.71 -10.55 1.00
N LYS A 88 -13.88 -11.15 0.76
CA LYS A 88 -13.96 -12.52 0.22
C LYS A 88 -13.38 -12.61 -1.20
N GLU A 89 -13.62 -11.60 -2.03
CA GLU A 89 -13.09 -11.54 -3.39
C GLU A 89 -11.58 -11.32 -3.36
N PHE A 90 -11.11 -10.41 -2.49
CA PHE A 90 -9.69 -10.19 -2.23
C PHE A 90 -8.95 -11.48 -1.86
N GLN A 91 -9.44 -12.21 -0.86
CA GLN A 91 -8.84 -13.49 -0.46
C GLN A 91 -8.87 -14.54 -1.57
N SER A 92 -9.91 -14.53 -2.41
CA SER A 92 -9.99 -15.42 -3.58
C SER A 92 -8.92 -15.09 -4.62
N LEU A 93 -8.63 -13.82 -4.87
CA LEU A 93 -7.55 -13.38 -5.77
C LEU A 93 -6.17 -13.70 -5.20
N VAL A 94 -5.97 -13.53 -3.88
CA VAL A 94 -4.72 -13.94 -3.21
C VAL A 94 -4.47 -15.43 -3.38
N ALA A 95 -5.48 -16.26 -3.08
CA ALA A 95 -5.39 -17.70 -3.24
C ALA A 95 -5.13 -18.10 -4.70
N LEU A 96 -5.76 -17.41 -5.65
CA LEU A 96 -5.54 -17.64 -7.08
C LEU A 96 -4.07 -17.40 -7.47
N ILE A 97 -3.47 -16.28 -7.03
CA ILE A 97 -2.06 -15.96 -7.31
C ILE A 97 -1.15 -17.05 -6.72
N GLN A 98 -1.38 -17.44 -5.46
CA GLN A 98 -0.54 -18.42 -4.77
C GLN A 98 -0.66 -19.83 -5.37
N ASN A 99 -1.85 -20.21 -5.84
CA ASN A 99 -2.06 -21.52 -6.46
C ASN A 99 -1.43 -21.61 -7.85
N GLU A 100 -1.47 -20.54 -8.64
CA GLU A 100 -0.97 -20.55 -10.01
C GLU A 100 0.52 -20.24 -10.11
N TRP A 101 1.03 -19.39 -9.22
CA TRP A 101 2.43 -18.97 -9.19
C TRP A 101 2.96 -19.04 -7.75
N PRO A 102 3.17 -20.24 -7.20
CA PRO A 102 3.54 -20.43 -5.79
C PRO A 102 4.85 -19.72 -5.40
N ASP A 103 5.78 -19.55 -6.34
CA ASP A 103 7.06 -18.85 -6.12
C ASP A 103 6.89 -17.34 -5.88
N THR A 104 5.69 -16.80 -6.08
CA THR A 104 5.35 -15.42 -5.70
C THR A 104 5.06 -15.26 -4.21
N LYS A 105 4.97 -16.35 -3.44
CA LYS A 105 4.49 -16.33 -2.05
C LYS A 105 5.22 -15.32 -1.17
N ALA A 106 6.55 -15.34 -1.14
CA ALA A 106 7.32 -14.42 -0.28
C ALA A 106 7.11 -12.94 -0.67
N TRP A 107 7.02 -12.67 -1.97
CA TRP A 107 6.69 -11.35 -2.50
C TRP A 107 5.28 -10.92 -2.10
N LEU A 108 4.29 -11.79 -2.28
CA LEU A 108 2.90 -11.47 -1.99
C LEU A 108 2.67 -11.32 -0.48
N ASP A 109 3.25 -12.19 0.35
CA ASP A 109 3.15 -12.13 1.81
C ASP A 109 3.67 -10.79 2.35
N TRP A 110 4.70 -10.20 1.74
CA TRP A 110 5.20 -8.88 2.12
C TRP A 110 4.14 -7.78 1.91
N TRP A 111 3.42 -7.82 0.79
CA TRP A 111 2.33 -6.88 0.49
C TRP A 111 1.09 -7.11 1.35
N LEU A 112 0.83 -8.37 1.74
CA LEU A 112 -0.31 -8.76 2.56
C LEU A 112 -0.13 -8.46 4.05
N GLN A 113 1.05 -8.02 4.49
CA GLN A 113 1.23 -7.51 5.85
C GLN A 113 0.24 -6.37 6.10
N LYS A 114 -0.44 -6.40 7.24
CA LYS A 114 -1.54 -5.49 7.58
C LYS A 114 -1.16 -4.02 7.35
N GLU A 115 0.07 -3.65 7.70
CA GLU A 115 0.58 -2.28 7.61
C GLU A 115 0.87 -1.81 6.18
N HIS A 116 0.94 -2.72 5.19
CA HIS A 116 1.06 -2.40 3.77
C HIS A 116 -0.29 -2.52 3.08
N ALA A 117 -0.99 -3.63 3.34
CA ALA A 117 -2.27 -3.95 2.74
C ALA A 117 -3.30 -2.83 2.97
N CYS A 118 -3.38 -2.30 4.20
CA CYS A 118 -4.34 -1.25 4.56
C CYS A 118 -4.09 0.11 3.89
N MET A 119 -2.97 0.26 3.19
CA MET A 119 -2.64 1.48 2.47
C MET A 119 -2.86 1.33 0.95
N ILE A 120 -3.02 0.10 0.43
CA ILE A 120 -2.94 -0.17 -1.02
C ILE A 120 -4.21 -0.84 -1.55
N PHE A 121 -4.69 -1.86 -0.85
CA PHE A 121 -5.80 -2.68 -1.34
C PHE A 121 -7.10 -2.14 -0.80
N LYS A 122 -8.03 -1.76 -1.67
CA LYS A 122 -9.30 -1.13 -1.27
C LYS A 122 -10.06 -1.94 -0.23
N SER A 123 -10.14 -3.26 -0.39
CA SER A 123 -10.79 -4.16 0.59
C SER A 123 -10.14 -4.18 1.97
N GLN A 124 -8.88 -3.77 2.07
CA GLN A 124 -8.09 -3.80 3.31
C GLN A 124 -7.91 -2.40 3.91
N MET A 125 -8.30 -1.34 3.18
CA MET A 125 -8.04 0.03 3.60
C MET A 125 -8.77 0.38 4.88
N THR A 126 -8.05 1.02 5.80
CA THR A 126 -8.62 1.59 7.03
C THR A 126 -9.09 3.03 6.84
N MET A 127 -8.74 3.65 5.70
CA MET A 127 -9.21 4.98 5.32
C MET A 127 -10.67 4.89 4.85
N GLU A 128 -11.53 5.79 5.35
CA GLU A 128 -12.92 5.88 4.91
C GLU A 128 -13.03 6.10 3.39
N PRO A 129 -13.99 5.46 2.70
CA PRO A 129 -14.12 5.51 1.24
C PRO A 129 -14.21 6.94 0.68
N GLU A 130 -14.91 7.84 1.38
CA GLU A 130 -15.07 9.24 0.97
C GLU A 130 -13.71 9.95 0.92
N ASN A 131 -12.87 9.73 1.92
CA ASN A 131 -11.53 10.33 1.96
C ASN A 131 -10.62 9.72 0.90
N ARG A 132 -10.67 8.39 0.73
CA ARG A 132 -9.90 7.66 -0.27
C ARG A 132 -10.15 8.20 -1.67
N ASP A 133 -11.40 8.43 -2.06
CA ASP A 133 -11.73 8.80 -3.43
C ASP A 133 -11.35 10.26 -3.77
N HIS A 134 -11.02 11.07 -2.75
CA HIS A 134 -10.59 12.47 -2.90
C HIS A 134 -9.08 12.70 -2.86
N ILE A 135 -8.28 11.67 -2.56
CA ILE A 135 -6.82 11.76 -2.52
C ILE A 135 -6.25 10.96 -3.70
N PRO A 136 -5.26 11.45 -4.46
CA PRO A 136 -4.67 10.66 -5.54
C PRO A 136 -4.04 9.36 -5.03
N SER A 137 -4.13 8.29 -5.83
CA SER A 137 -3.47 7.01 -5.54
C SER A 137 -1.99 6.95 -5.93
N THR A 138 -1.46 8.07 -6.41
CA THR A 138 -0.10 8.20 -6.93
C THR A 138 0.60 9.40 -6.32
N THR A 139 1.89 9.24 -6.04
CA THR A 139 2.82 10.26 -5.52
C THR A 139 3.47 11.07 -6.64
N ASN A 140 2.85 11.24 -7.81
CA ASN A 140 3.47 11.91 -8.98
C ASN A 140 4.05 13.31 -8.68
N ALA A 141 3.62 13.99 -7.61
CA ALA A 141 4.23 15.23 -7.15
C ALA A 141 5.49 15.02 -6.29
N GLU A 142 5.52 14.02 -5.39
CA GLU A 142 6.68 13.73 -4.52
C GLU A 142 7.78 12.92 -5.23
N GLU A 143 7.42 11.92 -6.03
CA GLU A 143 8.37 11.12 -6.84
C GLU A 143 9.06 11.97 -7.93
N SER A 144 8.33 12.93 -8.50
CA SER A 144 8.88 13.93 -9.43
C SER A 144 9.94 14.82 -8.76
N MET A 145 9.75 15.18 -7.49
CA MET A 145 10.77 15.93 -6.74
C MET A 145 11.98 15.07 -6.41
N HIS A 146 11.80 13.80 -6.03
CA HIS A 146 12.91 12.87 -5.78
C HIS A 146 13.73 12.56 -7.03
N SER A 147 13.11 12.36 -8.20
CA SER A 147 13.84 12.13 -9.46
C SER A 147 14.75 13.30 -9.86
N LYS A 148 14.33 14.55 -9.56
CA LYS A 148 15.16 15.74 -9.78
C LYS A 148 16.37 15.81 -8.85
N ILE A 149 16.26 15.30 -7.62
CA ILE A 149 17.38 15.27 -6.67
C ILE A 149 18.50 14.34 -7.18
N TYR A 150 18.16 13.18 -7.74
CA TYR A 150 19.15 12.27 -8.34
C TYR A 150 19.81 12.80 -9.62
N LEU A 151 19.19 13.77 -10.31
CA LEU A 151 19.76 14.42 -11.49
C LEU A 151 20.70 15.58 -11.12
N ILE A 152 20.71 16.00 -9.85
CA ILE A 152 21.52 17.13 -9.35
C ILE A 152 22.65 16.62 -8.41
N ALA A 153 22.66 15.32 -8.06
CA ALA A 153 23.68 14.67 -7.23
C ALA A 153 24.81 14.04 -8.06
#